data_AF-A0A2P6TEQ2-F1
#
_entry.id   AF-A0A2P6TEQ2-F1
#
_cell.length_a   1.000
_cell.length_b   1.000
_cell.length_c   1.000
_cell.angle_alpha   90.00
_cell.angle_beta   90.00
_cell.angle_gamma   90.00
#
_symmetry.space_group_name_H-M   'P 1'
#
loop_
_entity.id
_entity.type
_entity.pdbx_description
1 polymer ?
#
loop_
_entity_poly.entity_id
_entity_poly.type
_entity_poly.pdbx_seq_one_letter_code
_entity_poly.pdbx_strand_id
1 'polypeptide(L)'
;MRRTLLLFAACALLLAHGAHAKCKADKEGTVNSGCKKCAKDGSKCLECSDRFGLAADGTCVPCTVPGYYGDQCTKCDGDKPDICLTCSAACGRRSCTGLFASEGRCEPCGDSCSDCNAKGACIACGRFTGLINGTCERCVENCYSCREDASKCDECTTGFGLSKDGTCVACSGSEDGGVLSCDAAGKATDCYSGWFLKDGACVKCAEHCSECKDDKTCNSCEMGFGPSKKGAKDCVPCKSANCTSCYDDFSKCTTCDSSFGLVGDACVACEAANCFACDGNAKVCTACTSNDTVSLGTDKATGGCAPCKDANCQSCDDAAVCSYCKDGFGVDEKAGACKACPDKATACTFNATGTFVEICAEGYGPDKAQKECKSCGVEHCNSCDKLGAGFCDIYGCAEGFGYSDKENVCFACTEGCASCTENSCSYCKTGWAFADRTETACTKCVDGDKRPDCEVPTN
;
A
#
# COMPACT_ATOMS: atom_id res chain seq x y z
N MET A 1 12.70 75.37 48.17
CA MET A 1 11.37 74.71 48.09
C MET A 1 11.21 74.11 46.69
N ARG A 2 11.01 72.78 46.63
CA ARG A 2 10.25 72.00 45.63
C ARG A 2 10.02 72.60 44.23
N ARG A 3 10.55 71.95 43.16
CA ARG A 3 9.80 70.98 42.33
C ARG A 3 10.62 70.43 41.16
N THR A 4 10.75 69.11 41.21
CA THR A 4 11.00 68.07 40.21
C THR A 4 10.43 68.32 38.80
N LEU A 5 11.17 67.96 37.74
CA LEU A 5 10.63 67.18 36.62
C LEU A 5 11.77 66.43 35.88
N LEU A 6 11.72 65.10 35.96
CA LEU A 6 12.58 64.13 35.29
C LEU A 6 11.97 63.78 33.93
N LEU A 7 12.76 63.82 32.85
CA LEU A 7 12.44 63.23 31.56
C LEU A 7 13.38 62.04 31.34
N PHE A 8 12.90 60.85 31.70
CA PHE A 8 13.51 59.57 31.31
C PHE A 8 12.87 59.13 29.99
N ALA A 9 13.67 59.11 28.92
CA ALA A 9 13.31 58.48 27.67
C ALA A 9 13.41 56.95 27.85
N ALA A 10 12.26 56.28 27.92
CA ALA A 10 12.18 54.82 27.92
C ALA A 10 12.24 54.31 26.48
N CYS A 11 13.33 53.63 26.14
CA CYS A 11 13.47 52.84 24.93
C CYS A 11 12.58 51.59 25.07
N ALA A 12 11.38 51.63 24.48
CA ALA A 12 10.50 50.47 24.42
C ALA A 12 11.00 49.52 23.32
N LEU A 13 11.62 48.41 23.73
CA LEU A 13 11.85 47.24 22.91
C LEU A 13 10.49 46.72 22.40
N LEU A 14 10.25 46.90 21.10
CA LEU A 14 9.20 46.21 20.35
C LEU A 14 9.57 44.73 20.26
N LEU A 15 9.06 43.92 21.20
CA LEU A 15 8.94 42.48 21.00
C LEU A 15 7.80 42.25 20.00
N ALA A 16 8.16 42.14 18.73
CA ALA A 16 7.28 41.62 17.69
C ALA A 16 6.94 40.17 18.05
N HIS A 17 5.79 39.97 18.71
CA HIS A 17 5.16 38.67 18.79
C HIS A 17 4.65 38.37 17.38
N GLY A 18 5.36 37.49 16.67
CA GLY A 18 4.92 36.97 15.39
C GLY A 18 3.50 36.43 15.54
N ALA A 19 2.57 37.00 14.78
CA ALA A 19 1.22 36.47 14.70
C ALA A 19 1.31 35.08 14.04
N HIS A 20 1.30 34.02 14.85
CA HIS A 20 1.16 32.66 14.35
C HIS A 20 -0.16 32.58 13.57
N ALA A 21 -0.12 31.97 12.37
CA ALA A 21 -1.30 31.74 11.57
C ALA A 21 -2.36 30.99 12.41
N LYS A 22 -3.64 31.40 12.30
CA LYS A 22 -4.72 30.73 13.03
C LYS A 22 -4.79 29.26 12.61
N CYS A 23 -4.82 28.36 13.60
CA CYS A 23 -5.00 26.93 13.43
C CYS A 23 -6.22 26.65 12.54
N LYS A 24 -6.03 25.79 11.53
CA LYS A 24 -7.09 25.33 10.63
C LYS A 24 -7.06 23.80 10.64
N ALA A 25 -8.15 23.20 11.09
CA ALA A 25 -8.27 21.74 11.03
C ALA A 25 -8.37 21.28 9.57
N ASP A 26 -7.66 20.21 9.24
CA ASP A 26 -7.72 19.57 7.94
C ASP A 26 -9.11 18.91 7.77
N LYS A 27 -9.61 18.91 6.52
CA LYS A 27 -10.81 18.12 6.18
C LYS A 27 -10.41 16.64 6.16
N GLU A 28 -11.32 15.74 6.51
CA GLU A 28 -11.09 14.29 6.40
C GLU A 28 -10.54 13.93 5.02
N GLY A 29 -9.39 13.23 4.99
CA GLY A 29 -8.69 12.85 3.76
C GLY A 29 -7.72 13.90 3.18
N THR A 30 -7.45 15.01 3.86
CA THR A 30 -6.42 16.00 3.47
C THR A 30 -5.35 16.14 4.56
N VAL A 31 -4.08 16.34 4.19
CA VAL A 31 -2.93 16.33 5.13
C VAL A 31 -2.15 17.66 5.12
N ASN A 32 -2.83 18.78 4.88
CA ASN A 32 -2.16 20.07 4.64
C ASN A 32 -1.46 20.64 5.88
N SER A 33 -2.04 20.49 7.07
CA SER A 33 -1.47 20.99 8.33
C SER A 33 -1.20 19.89 9.36
N GLY A 34 -1.73 18.68 9.11
CA GLY A 34 -1.71 17.58 10.05
C GLY A 34 -2.62 17.79 11.26
N CYS A 35 -3.28 18.95 11.41
CA CYS A 35 -4.12 19.23 12.58
C CYS A 35 -5.54 18.73 12.38
N LYS A 36 -6.00 17.85 13.27
CA LYS A 36 -7.37 17.30 13.25
C LYS A 36 -8.34 18.15 14.07
N LYS A 37 -7.88 18.79 15.15
CA LYS A 37 -8.73 19.60 16.04
C LYS A 37 -8.01 20.82 16.57
N CYS A 38 -8.60 22.00 16.36
CA CYS A 38 -8.07 23.26 16.90
C CYS A 38 -8.72 23.65 18.24
N ALA A 39 -8.02 24.47 19.02
CA ALA A 39 -8.59 25.19 20.14
C ALA A 39 -9.71 26.14 19.68
N LYS A 40 -10.65 26.46 20.57
CA LYS A 40 -11.84 27.29 20.25
C LYS A 40 -11.49 28.69 19.74
N ASP A 41 -10.36 29.23 20.19
CA ASP A 41 -9.84 30.52 19.77
C ASP A 41 -9.00 30.44 18.47
N GLY A 42 -8.77 29.24 17.95
CA GLY A 42 -7.95 28.97 16.78
C GLY A 42 -6.46 29.23 17.02
N SER A 43 -6.01 29.35 18.27
CA SER A 43 -4.62 29.70 18.58
C SER A 43 -3.65 28.55 18.34
N LYS A 44 -4.10 27.30 18.52
CA LYS A 44 -3.26 26.11 18.46
C LYS A 44 -4.03 24.85 18.11
N CYS A 45 -3.33 23.82 17.67
CA CYS A 45 -3.86 22.47 17.53
C CYS A 45 -3.95 21.78 18.91
N LEU A 46 -4.95 20.92 19.07
CA LEU A 46 -5.19 20.10 20.25
C LEU A 46 -5.08 18.60 19.95
N GLU A 47 -5.23 18.21 18.68
CA GLU A 47 -5.15 16.82 18.23
C GLU A 47 -4.62 16.80 16.80
N CYS A 48 -3.54 16.05 16.57
CA CYS A 48 -2.96 15.84 15.26
C CYS A 48 -3.55 14.59 14.60
N SER A 49 -3.47 14.55 13.27
CA SER A 49 -3.77 13.39 12.43
C SER A 49 -2.69 12.31 12.59
N ASP A 50 -2.96 11.12 12.09
CA ASP A 50 -1.96 10.05 12.08
C ASP A 50 -0.71 10.47 11.30
N ARG A 51 0.45 10.00 11.76
CA ARG A 51 1.80 10.36 11.31
C ARG A 51 2.27 11.78 11.69
N PHE A 52 1.62 12.41 12.68
CA PHE A 52 2.03 13.70 13.23
C PHE A 52 2.14 13.66 14.77
N GLY A 53 3.07 14.45 15.32
CA GLY A 53 3.22 14.72 16.75
C GLY A 53 2.76 16.14 17.11
N LEU A 54 2.15 16.31 18.29
CA LEU A 54 1.73 17.63 18.79
C LEU A 54 2.88 18.27 19.59
N ALA A 55 3.48 19.32 19.06
CA ALA A 55 4.54 20.09 19.71
C ALA A 55 3.99 20.91 20.90
N ALA A 56 4.88 21.34 21.80
CA ALA A 56 4.50 22.11 22.99
C ALA A 56 3.83 23.46 22.64
N ASP A 57 4.18 24.04 21.50
CA ASP A 57 3.56 25.27 20.97
C ASP A 57 2.17 25.02 20.34
N GLY A 58 1.77 23.75 20.21
CA GLY A 58 0.51 23.30 19.63
C GLY A 58 0.51 23.23 18.11
N THR A 59 1.68 23.13 17.48
CA THR A 59 1.86 22.80 16.07
C THR A 59 1.88 21.28 15.86
N CYS A 60 1.31 20.79 14.76
CA CYS A 60 1.46 19.39 14.36
C CYS A 60 2.69 19.25 13.47
N VAL A 61 3.63 18.40 13.86
CA VAL A 61 4.88 18.15 13.14
C VAL A 61 4.84 16.74 12.56
N PRO A 62 5.15 16.55 11.26
CA PRO A 62 5.24 15.22 10.66
C PRO A 62 6.27 14.36 11.38
N CYS A 63 5.95 13.09 11.59
CA CYS A 63 6.90 12.13 12.16
C CYS A 63 8.02 11.83 11.17
N THR A 64 9.26 11.85 11.67
CA THR A 64 10.50 11.65 10.90
C THR A 64 11.34 10.53 11.51
N VAL A 65 10.64 9.51 12.03
CA VAL A 65 11.25 8.37 12.72
C VAL A 65 12.11 7.58 11.71
N PRO A 66 13.42 7.46 11.94
CA PRO A 66 14.27 6.65 11.09
C PRO A 66 14.08 5.16 11.42
N GLY A 67 14.42 4.29 10.49
CA GLY A 67 14.32 2.83 10.67
C GLY A 67 13.45 2.18 9.60
N TYR A 68 13.57 0.85 9.46
CA TYR A 68 12.81 0.08 8.47
C TYR A 68 11.28 0.24 8.61
N TYR A 69 10.80 0.37 9.85
CA TYR A 69 9.38 0.57 10.18
C TYR A 69 9.04 2.01 10.57
N GLY A 70 9.91 2.98 10.28
CA GLY A 70 9.71 4.39 10.67
C GLY A 70 8.43 4.99 10.10
N ASP A 71 8.04 4.60 8.88
CA ASP A 71 6.82 5.02 8.18
C ASP A 71 5.53 4.43 8.79
N GLN A 72 5.68 3.43 9.66
CA GLN A 72 4.59 2.84 10.44
C GLN A 72 4.30 3.63 11.71
N CYS A 73 5.10 4.65 12.03
CA CYS A 73 4.85 5.51 13.18
C CYS A 73 3.59 6.35 12.96
N THR A 74 2.57 6.10 13.79
CA THR A 74 1.29 6.82 13.74
C THR A 74 1.28 8.05 14.62
N LYS A 75 2.10 8.09 15.68
CA LYS A 75 2.29 9.29 16.52
C LYS A 75 3.73 9.35 17.02
N CYS A 76 4.30 10.53 16.98
CA CYS A 76 5.64 10.85 17.49
C CYS A 76 5.56 11.95 18.54
N ASP A 77 6.67 12.18 19.24
CA ASP A 77 6.88 13.38 20.03
C ASP A 77 6.91 14.60 19.10
N GLY A 78 6.07 15.60 19.34
CA GLY A 78 5.98 16.77 18.44
C GLY A 78 7.17 17.72 18.54
N ASP A 79 7.88 17.73 19.66
CA ASP A 79 9.11 18.53 19.82
C ASP A 79 10.34 17.74 19.32
N LYS A 80 10.23 16.41 19.21
CA LYS A 80 11.24 15.48 18.71
C LYS A 80 10.63 14.46 17.73
N PRO A 81 10.33 14.87 16.48
CA PRO A 81 9.55 14.06 15.54
C PRO A 81 10.23 12.75 15.11
N ASP A 82 11.51 12.56 15.44
CA ASP A 82 12.27 11.34 15.23
C ASP A 82 12.05 10.28 16.35
N ILE A 83 11.24 10.59 17.37
CA ILE A 83 10.86 9.67 18.46
C ILE A 83 9.42 9.21 18.27
N CYS A 84 9.23 7.94 17.94
CA CYS A 84 7.90 7.34 17.84
C CYS A 84 7.29 7.01 19.20
N LEU A 85 5.99 7.28 19.35
CA LEU A 85 5.20 6.96 20.54
C LEU A 85 4.19 5.83 20.27
N THR A 86 3.66 5.74 19.05
CA THR A 86 2.75 4.66 18.64
C THR A 86 3.01 4.25 17.20
N CYS A 87 2.95 2.94 16.95
CA CYS A 87 3.15 2.34 15.64
C CYS A 87 1.84 1.71 15.14
N SER A 88 1.75 1.51 13.83
CA SER A 88 0.73 0.68 13.18
C SER A 88 1.38 -0.57 12.61
N ALA A 89 0.60 -1.63 12.36
CA ALA A 89 1.12 -2.84 11.74
C ALA A 89 1.54 -2.59 10.27
N ALA A 90 2.66 -3.17 9.86
CA ALA A 90 3.10 -3.17 8.48
C ALA A 90 2.40 -4.29 7.70
N CYS A 91 1.38 -3.95 6.90
CA CYS A 91 0.59 -4.92 6.14
C CYS A 91 0.95 -4.96 4.64
N GLY A 92 1.36 -6.12 4.15
CA GLY A 92 1.47 -6.42 2.72
C GLY A 92 0.25 -7.19 2.18
N ARG A 93 0.29 -7.61 0.91
CA ARG A 93 -0.83 -8.37 0.28
C ARG A 93 -1.14 -9.71 0.95
N ARG A 94 -0.17 -10.32 1.65
CA ARG A 94 -0.29 -11.70 2.19
C ARG A 94 -0.12 -11.80 3.71
N SER A 95 0.43 -10.81 4.39
CA SER A 95 0.66 -10.85 5.83
C SER A 95 0.73 -9.44 6.42
N CYS A 96 0.51 -9.35 7.73
CA CYS A 96 0.76 -8.15 8.52
C CYS A 96 1.80 -8.48 9.59
N THR A 97 2.75 -7.58 9.79
CA THR A 97 3.70 -7.60 10.90
C THR A 97 3.24 -6.57 11.92
N GLY A 98 2.89 -7.01 13.13
CA GLY A 98 2.58 -6.10 14.22
C GLY A 98 3.81 -5.31 14.65
N LEU A 99 3.62 -4.07 15.10
CA LEU A 99 4.71 -3.19 15.54
C LEU A 99 4.34 -2.48 16.83
N PHE A 100 5.32 -2.29 17.70
CA PHE A 100 5.17 -1.49 18.92
C PHE A 100 6.29 -0.45 19.04
N ALA A 101 6.02 0.63 19.76
CA ALA A 101 7.02 1.65 20.02
C ALA A 101 7.95 1.21 21.16
N SER A 102 9.25 1.11 20.88
CA SER A 102 10.30 0.83 21.86
C SER A 102 11.43 1.83 21.66
N GLU A 103 11.85 2.52 22.73
CA GLU A 103 12.95 3.50 22.69
C GLU A 103 12.83 4.57 21.57
N GLY A 104 11.60 4.92 21.17
CA GLY A 104 11.36 5.90 20.10
C GLY A 104 11.42 5.33 18.67
N ARG A 105 11.44 4.00 18.51
CA ARG A 105 11.43 3.28 17.23
C ARG A 105 10.25 2.32 17.16
N CYS A 106 9.85 1.95 15.95
CA CYS A 106 8.86 0.89 15.74
C CYS A 106 9.57 -0.44 15.58
N GLU A 107 9.35 -1.34 16.53
CA GLU A 107 9.95 -2.66 16.59
C GLU A 107 8.91 -3.74 16.29
N PRO A 108 9.28 -4.83 15.58
CA PRO A 108 8.38 -5.93 15.30
C PRO A 108 7.91 -6.60 16.59
N CYS A 109 6.64 -6.97 16.62
CA CYS A 109 6.16 -7.96 17.57
C CYS A 109 6.86 -9.31 17.33
N GLY A 110 6.76 -10.22 18.31
CA GLY A 110 7.30 -11.59 18.16
C GLY A 110 6.72 -12.37 16.97
N ASP A 111 7.32 -13.53 16.65
CA ASP A 111 6.97 -14.30 15.46
C ASP A 111 5.47 -14.60 15.32
N SER A 112 4.96 -14.46 14.09
CA SER A 112 3.54 -14.65 13.73
C SER A 112 2.55 -13.76 14.50
N CYS A 113 3.03 -12.72 15.19
CA CYS A 113 2.20 -11.76 15.89
C CYS A 113 1.78 -10.60 14.98
N SER A 114 0.47 -10.41 14.80
CA SER A 114 -0.08 -9.31 14.02
C SER A 114 -0.29 -8.04 14.84
N ASP A 115 -0.38 -8.14 16.16
CA ASP A 115 -0.51 -6.99 17.08
C ASP A 115 0.03 -7.31 18.48
N CYS A 116 0.73 -6.36 19.09
CA CYS A 116 1.32 -6.50 20.42
C CYS A 116 1.14 -5.23 21.27
N ASN A 117 1.22 -5.40 22.59
CA ASN A 117 1.14 -4.28 23.51
C ASN A 117 2.44 -3.45 23.51
N ALA A 118 2.45 -2.35 24.27
CA ALA A 118 3.60 -1.44 24.36
C ALA A 118 4.90 -2.06 24.93
N LYS A 119 4.85 -3.31 25.41
CA LYS A 119 6.04 -4.06 25.86
C LYS A 119 6.47 -5.14 24.84
N GLY A 120 5.86 -5.16 23.66
CA GLY A 120 6.11 -6.17 22.63
C GLY A 120 5.43 -7.52 22.88
N ALA A 121 4.66 -7.67 23.97
CA ALA A 121 3.96 -8.93 24.22
C ALA A 121 2.75 -9.06 23.30
N CYS A 122 2.65 -10.18 22.61
CA CYS A 122 1.63 -10.40 21.59
C CYS A 122 0.22 -10.40 22.17
N ILE A 123 -0.71 -9.72 21.50
CA ILE A 123 -2.13 -9.66 21.85
C ILE A 123 -3.05 -10.11 20.71
N ALA A 124 -2.54 -10.19 19.48
CA ALA A 124 -3.22 -10.81 18.35
C ALA A 124 -2.24 -11.49 17.40
N CYS A 125 -2.61 -12.67 16.90
CA CYS A 125 -1.81 -13.48 16.00
C CYS A 125 -2.29 -13.36 14.54
N GLY A 126 -1.39 -13.64 13.61
CA GLY A 126 -1.69 -13.67 12.18
C GLY A 126 -2.65 -14.80 11.79
N ARG A 127 -3.00 -14.85 10.50
CA ARG A 127 -3.86 -15.91 9.95
C ARG A 127 -3.28 -17.30 10.23
N PHE A 128 -4.15 -18.27 10.51
CA PHE A 128 -3.80 -19.67 10.81
C PHE A 128 -3.03 -19.87 12.13
N THR A 129 -3.00 -18.86 13.00
CA THR A 129 -2.35 -18.92 14.32
C THR A 129 -3.26 -18.37 15.43
N GLY A 130 -3.05 -18.84 16.65
CA GLY A 130 -3.81 -18.45 17.84
C GLY A 130 -2.90 -18.02 18.99
N LEU A 131 -3.39 -17.12 19.85
CA LEU A 131 -2.62 -16.63 21.00
C LEU A 131 -2.78 -17.56 22.20
N ILE A 132 -1.89 -18.54 22.31
CA ILE A 132 -1.93 -19.58 23.36
C ILE A 132 -0.82 -19.29 24.36
N ASN A 133 -1.20 -19.08 25.62
CA ASN A 133 -0.28 -18.71 26.70
C ASN A 133 0.66 -17.52 26.36
N GLY A 134 0.16 -16.56 25.56
CA GLY A 134 0.91 -15.37 25.15
C GLY A 134 1.86 -15.57 23.95
N THR A 135 1.83 -16.73 23.30
CA THR A 135 2.62 -17.04 22.11
C THR A 135 1.70 -17.40 20.94
N CYS A 136 2.06 -17.00 19.72
CA CYS A 136 1.33 -17.38 18.53
C CYS A 136 1.71 -18.79 18.09
N GLU A 137 0.77 -19.73 18.23
CA GLU A 137 0.97 -21.11 17.78
C GLU A 137 0.11 -21.39 16.54
N ARG A 138 0.61 -22.26 15.66
CA ARG A 138 -0.12 -22.66 14.46
C ARG A 138 -1.31 -23.53 14.83
N CYS A 139 -2.48 -23.15 14.34
CA CYS A 139 -3.70 -23.91 14.58
C CYS A 139 -3.67 -25.27 13.86
N VAL A 140 -4.58 -26.14 14.27
CA VAL A 140 -4.89 -27.43 13.61
C VAL A 140 -5.17 -27.23 12.11
N GLU A 141 -4.99 -28.27 11.32
CA GLU A 141 -5.16 -28.20 9.86
C GLU A 141 -6.55 -27.67 9.46
N ASN A 142 -6.60 -26.90 8.36
CA ASN A 142 -7.82 -26.27 7.84
C ASN A 142 -8.51 -25.34 8.84
N CYS A 143 -7.77 -24.83 9.82
CA CYS A 143 -8.23 -23.85 10.79
C CYS A 143 -7.70 -22.45 10.46
N TYR A 144 -8.60 -21.49 10.31
CA TYR A 144 -8.27 -20.09 10.09
C TYR A 144 -7.85 -19.39 11.38
N SER A 145 -8.50 -19.67 12.52
CA SER A 145 -8.16 -19.11 13.83
C SER A 145 -8.47 -20.04 15.01
N CYS A 146 -7.63 -19.95 16.06
CA CYS A 146 -7.75 -20.68 17.32
C CYS A 146 -7.37 -19.75 18.49
N ARG A 147 -7.76 -20.07 19.74
CA ARG A 147 -7.52 -19.20 20.91
C ARG A 147 -6.88 -19.90 22.11
N GLU A 148 -7.56 -20.89 22.68
CA GLU A 148 -7.13 -21.48 23.97
C GLU A 148 -6.28 -22.75 23.80
N ASP A 149 -6.40 -23.43 22.66
CA ASP A 149 -5.77 -24.70 22.37
C ASP A 149 -5.51 -24.77 20.86
N ALA A 150 -4.24 -24.87 20.43
CA ALA A 150 -3.88 -24.98 19.01
C ALA A 150 -4.54 -26.19 18.30
N SER A 151 -4.91 -27.22 19.07
CA SER A 151 -5.56 -28.44 18.58
C SER A 151 -7.05 -28.25 18.32
N LYS A 152 -7.62 -27.12 18.75
CA LYS A 152 -9.03 -26.77 18.58
C LYS A 152 -9.17 -25.49 17.79
N CYS A 153 -10.06 -25.52 16.83
CA CYS A 153 -10.36 -24.43 15.95
C CYS A 153 -11.55 -23.63 16.46
N ASP A 154 -11.49 -22.31 16.27
CA ASP A 154 -12.63 -21.41 16.49
C ASP A 154 -13.30 -21.05 15.15
N GLU A 155 -12.52 -20.97 14.07
CA GLU A 155 -13.00 -20.65 12.73
C GLU A 155 -12.26 -21.46 11.67
N CYS A 156 -12.97 -22.27 10.90
CA CYS A 156 -12.38 -23.09 9.85
C CYS A 156 -12.09 -22.29 8.58
N THR A 157 -11.11 -22.76 7.79
CA THR A 157 -10.88 -22.22 6.45
C THR A 157 -12.08 -22.50 5.55
N THR A 158 -12.21 -21.70 4.49
CA THR A 158 -13.29 -21.84 3.52
C THR A 158 -13.40 -23.28 2.98
N GLY A 159 -14.62 -23.79 2.87
CA GLY A 159 -14.91 -25.17 2.48
C GLY A 159 -14.90 -26.19 3.63
N PHE A 160 -14.66 -25.74 4.86
CA PHE A 160 -14.68 -26.57 6.07
C PHE A 160 -15.64 -26.00 7.13
N GLY A 161 -16.20 -26.88 7.96
CA GLY A 161 -17.10 -26.58 9.06
C GLY A 161 -16.53 -26.99 10.41
N LEU A 162 -16.91 -26.28 11.47
CA LEU A 162 -16.41 -26.54 12.82
C LEU A 162 -17.14 -27.73 13.45
N SER A 163 -16.38 -28.77 13.79
CA SER A 163 -16.85 -29.96 14.50
C SER A 163 -17.07 -29.70 16.00
N LYS A 164 -17.87 -30.55 16.64
CA LYS A 164 -18.09 -30.51 18.11
C LYS A 164 -16.83 -30.74 18.94
N ASP A 165 -15.83 -31.42 18.38
CA ASP A 165 -14.53 -31.66 19.04
C ASP A 165 -13.54 -30.50 18.83
N GLY A 166 -13.91 -29.48 18.04
CA GLY A 166 -13.04 -28.36 17.70
C GLY A 166 -12.17 -28.62 16.47
N THR A 167 -12.41 -29.66 15.68
CA THR A 167 -11.67 -29.85 14.41
C THR A 167 -12.43 -29.28 13.21
N CYS A 168 -11.73 -29.07 12.09
CA CYS A 168 -12.35 -28.62 10.85
C CYS A 168 -12.64 -29.80 9.94
N VAL A 169 -13.91 -30.02 9.63
CA VAL A 169 -14.37 -31.10 8.75
C VAL A 169 -14.74 -30.55 7.39
N ALA A 170 -14.39 -31.27 6.32
CA ALA A 170 -14.73 -30.84 4.96
C ALA A 170 -16.25 -30.80 4.78
N CYS A 171 -16.74 -29.76 4.11
CA CYS A 171 -18.17 -29.64 3.83
C CYS A 171 -18.63 -30.66 2.79
N SER A 172 -19.82 -31.23 2.99
CA SER A 172 -20.45 -32.11 2.01
C SER A 172 -20.83 -31.31 0.76
N GLY A 173 -20.47 -31.79 -0.43
CA GLY A 173 -20.72 -31.09 -1.70
C GLY A 173 -19.73 -29.96 -2.02
N SER A 174 -18.60 -29.89 -1.32
CA SER A 174 -17.50 -28.96 -1.65
C SER A 174 -16.83 -29.26 -3.00
N GLU A 175 -16.99 -30.48 -3.52
CA GLU A 175 -16.52 -30.91 -4.85
C GLU A 175 -17.17 -30.14 -6.01
N ASP A 176 -18.40 -29.66 -5.82
CA ASP A 176 -19.12 -28.84 -6.81
C ASP A 176 -18.76 -27.35 -6.71
N GLY A 177 -17.92 -26.97 -5.74
CA GLY A 177 -17.41 -25.60 -5.57
C GLY A 177 -18.45 -24.58 -5.05
N GLY A 178 -19.65 -25.02 -4.68
CA GLY A 178 -20.75 -24.13 -4.27
C GLY A 178 -20.80 -23.78 -2.78
N VAL A 179 -20.09 -24.52 -1.91
CA VAL A 179 -20.19 -24.38 -0.45
C VAL A 179 -19.05 -23.54 0.12
N LEU A 180 -19.41 -22.46 0.83
CA LEU A 180 -18.46 -21.58 1.50
C LEU A 180 -18.17 -22.05 2.93
N SER A 181 -19.19 -22.43 3.69
CA SER A 181 -19.09 -22.96 5.06
C SER A 181 -20.20 -23.97 5.37
N CYS A 182 -20.00 -24.79 6.41
CA CYS A 182 -20.96 -25.79 6.88
C CYS A 182 -20.96 -25.96 8.40
N ASP A 183 -22.00 -26.63 8.90
CA ASP A 183 -22.10 -27.04 10.30
C ASP A 183 -21.25 -28.29 10.63
N ALA A 184 -21.26 -28.70 11.91
CA ALA A 184 -20.52 -29.86 12.41
C ALA A 184 -20.94 -31.20 11.76
N ALA A 185 -22.10 -31.27 11.11
CA ALA A 185 -22.55 -32.45 10.36
C ALA A 185 -22.14 -32.38 8.89
N GLY A 186 -21.39 -31.34 8.48
CA GLY A 186 -20.96 -31.11 7.11
C GLY A 186 -22.04 -30.50 6.22
N LYS A 187 -23.16 -30.05 6.80
CA LYS A 187 -24.31 -29.47 6.08
C LYS A 187 -24.07 -27.98 5.85
N ALA A 188 -24.26 -27.50 4.62
CA ALA A 188 -23.94 -26.12 4.26
C ALA A 188 -24.69 -25.10 5.14
N THR A 189 -23.99 -24.03 5.51
CA THR A 189 -24.52 -22.87 6.23
C THR A 189 -24.33 -21.58 5.45
N ASP A 190 -23.39 -21.57 4.51
CA ASP A 190 -23.14 -20.45 3.60
C ASP A 190 -22.63 -20.95 2.25
N CYS A 191 -22.92 -20.19 1.19
CA CYS A 191 -22.68 -20.59 -0.19
C CYS A 191 -21.88 -19.52 -0.94
N TYR A 192 -21.11 -19.94 -1.95
CA TYR A 192 -20.43 -18.98 -2.82
C TYR A 192 -21.43 -18.19 -3.68
N SER A 193 -21.00 -17.02 -4.19
CA SER A 193 -21.75 -16.29 -5.20
C SER A 193 -22.13 -17.20 -6.38
N GLY A 194 -23.35 -17.05 -6.89
CA GLY A 194 -23.97 -17.92 -7.87
C GLY A 194 -24.70 -19.14 -7.27
N TRP A 195 -24.78 -19.24 -5.94
CA TRP A 195 -25.47 -20.31 -5.22
C TRP A 195 -26.32 -19.75 -4.08
N PHE A 196 -27.36 -20.48 -3.68
CA PHE A 196 -28.20 -20.14 -2.54
C PHE A 196 -28.39 -21.34 -1.62
N LEU A 197 -28.59 -21.05 -0.33
CA LEU A 197 -28.77 -22.07 0.68
C LEU A 197 -30.20 -22.62 0.67
N LYS A 198 -30.35 -23.93 0.45
CA LYS A 198 -31.64 -24.64 0.52
C LYS A 198 -31.51 -25.96 1.26
N ASP A 199 -32.23 -26.09 2.37
CA ASP A 199 -32.23 -27.28 3.22
C ASP A 199 -30.82 -27.76 3.62
N GLY A 200 -29.87 -26.81 3.72
CA GLY A 200 -28.44 -26.97 3.99
C GLY A 200 -27.63 -27.69 2.91
N ALA A 201 -28.05 -27.55 1.67
CA ALA A 201 -27.20 -27.70 0.51
C ALA A 201 -27.11 -26.35 -0.21
N CYS A 202 -25.97 -26.11 -0.87
CA CYS A 202 -25.86 -24.99 -1.81
C CYS A 202 -26.42 -25.44 -3.15
N VAL A 203 -27.45 -24.75 -3.61
CA VAL A 203 -28.08 -25.01 -4.90
C VAL A 203 -27.70 -23.87 -5.84
N LYS A 204 -27.29 -24.21 -7.06
CA LYS A 204 -26.87 -23.22 -8.05
C LYS A 204 -28.04 -22.31 -8.40
N CYS A 205 -27.77 -21.02 -8.51
CA CYS A 205 -28.72 -20.05 -9.02
C CYS A 205 -29.09 -20.36 -10.49
N ALA A 206 -30.16 -19.73 -10.97
CA ALA A 206 -30.48 -19.72 -12.38
C ALA A 206 -29.30 -19.18 -13.20
N GLU A 207 -29.25 -19.53 -14.49
CA GLU A 207 -28.17 -19.12 -15.39
C GLU A 207 -27.99 -17.59 -15.39
N HIS A 208 -26.74 -17.14 -15.37
CA HIS A 208 -26.34 -15.73 -15.35
C HIS A 208 -26.78 -14.93 -14.11
N CYS A 209 -27.07 -15.61 -13.01
CA CYS A 209 -27.43 -14.99 -11.74
C CYS A 209 -26.31 -15.16 -10.70
N SER A 210 -25.76 -14.03 -10.23
CA SER A 210 -24.69 -14.00 -9.23
C SER A 210 -25.21 -14.06 -7.79
N GLU A 211 -26.45 -13.63 -7.56
CA GLU A 211 -27.12 -13.72 -6.25
C GLU A 211 -28.61 -14.03 -6.42
N CYS A 212 -29.08 -15.11 -5.80
CA CYS A 212 -30.48 -15.50 -5.85
C CYS A 212 -31.02 -15.87 -4.47
N LYS A 213 -32.33 -15.69 -4.27
CA LYS A 213 -33.03 -16.17 -3.07
C LYS A 213 -33.44 -17.64 -3.17
N ASP A 214 -33.79 -18.05 -4.39
CA ASP A 214 -34.21 -19.38 -4.75
C ASP A 214 -33.86 -19.64 -6.23
N ASP A 215 -34.15 -20.84 -6.73
CA ASP A 215 -33.89 -21.28 -8.11
C ASP A 215 -34.65 -20.47 -9.17
N LYS A 216 -35.55 -19.56 -8.77
CA LYS A 216 -36.42 -18.77 -9.65
C LYS A 216 -36.30 -17.27 -9.44
N THR A 217 -35.59 -16.83 -8.41
CA THR A 217 -35.56 -15.44 -7.98
C THR A 217 -34.14 -14.94 -7.94
N CYS A 218 -33.71 -14.35 -9.05
CA CYS A 218 -32.45 -13.62 -9.11
C CYS A 218 -32.59 -12.22 -8.53
N ASN A 219 -31.66 -11.85 -7.64
CA ASN A 219 -31.55 -10.51 -7.07
C ASN A 219 -30.46 -9.69 -7.78
N SER A 220 -29.41 -10.36 -8.28
CA SER A 220 -28.30 -9.73 -9.00
C SER A 220 -27.79 -10.64 -10.12
N CYS A 221 -27.62 -10.07 -11.31
CA CYS A 221 -27.09 -10.79 -12.47
C CYS A 221 -25.56 -10.81 -12.47
N GLU A 222 -24.97 -11.74 -13.21
CA GLU A 222 -23.53 -11.76 -13.51
C GLU A 222 -23.11 -10.54 -14.36
N MET A 223 -21.82 -10.20 -14.36
CA MET A 223 -21.31 -9.14 -15.24
C MET A 223 -21.63 -9.43 -16.71
N GLY A 224 -22.05 -8.41 -17.46
CA GLY A 224 -22.54 -8.53 -18.84
C GLY A 224 -24.02 -8.94 -18.96
N PHE A 225 -24.72 -9.15 -17.84
CA PHE A 225 -26.13 -9.51 -17.80
C PHE A 225 -26.93 -8.52 -16.94
N GLY A 226 -28.23 -8.42 -17.26
CA GLY A 226 -29.17 -7.58 -16.54
C GLY A 226 -30.58 -8.16 -16.60
N PRO A 227 -31.50 -7.67 -15.76
CA PRO A 227 -32.86 -8.18 -15.72
C PRO A 227 -33.58 -7.81 -17.03
N SER A 228 -34.36 -8.76 -17.59
CA SER A 228 -35.09 -8.57 -18.87
C SER A 228 -36.07 -7.40 -18.88
N LYS A 229 -36.40 -6.89 -17.70
CA LYS A 229 -37.06 -5.60 -17.44
C LYS A 229 -36.79 -5.25 -15.97
N LYS A 230 -36.99 -4.00 -15.59
CA LYS A 230 -36.85 -3.58 -14.19
C LYS A 230 -37.64 -4.48 -13.24
N GLY A 231 -36.94 -5.09 -12.27
CA GLY A 231 -37.50 -6.01 -11.27
C GLY A 231 -37.83 -7.42 -11.79
N ALA A 232 -37.38 -7.77 -13.00
CA ALA A 232 -37.43 -9.15 -13.49
C ALA A 232 -36.46 -10.05 -12.73
N LYS A 233 -36.69 -11.36 -12.80
CA LYS A 233 -35.91 -12.39 -12.10
C LYS A 233 -35.03 -13.20 -13.05
N ASP A 234 -35.22 -13.03 -14.35
CA ASP A 234 -34.48 -13.61 -15.44
C ASP A 234 -33.39 -12.65 -15.93
N CYS A 235 -32.16 -13.14 -15.95
CA CYS A 235 -30.99 -12.40 -16.41
C CYS A 235 -30.78 -12.69 -17.90
N VAL A 236 -30.71 -11.64 -18.69
CA VAL A 236 -30.43 -11.70 -20.12
C VAL A 236 -29.20 -10.85 -20.44
N PRO A 237 -28.48 -11.15 -21.54
CA PRO A 237 -27.33 -10.34 -21.92
C PRO A 237 -27.70 -8.86 -22.05
N CYS A 238 -26.79 -7.98 -21.65
CA CYS A 238 -26.96 -6.55 -21.89
C CYS A 238 -27.22 -6.29 -23.38
N LYS A 239 -28.24 -5.48 -23.67
CA LYS A 239 -28.69 -5.20 -25.05
C LYS A 239 -27.61 -4.48 -25.85
N SER A 240 -26.85 -3.60 -25.21
CA SER A 240 -25.74 -2.90 -25.85
C SER A 240 -24.55 -3.84 -25.99
N ALA A 241 -24.01 -3.98 -27.20
CA ALA A 241 -22.74 -4.66 -27.40
C ALA A 241 -21.62 -3.95 -26.61
N ASN A 242 -20.61 -4.70 -26.17
CA ASN A 242 -19.46 -4.22 -25.39
C ASN A 242 -19.86 -3.53 -24.07
N CYS A 243 -20.98 -3.97 -23.49
CA CYS A 243 -21.47 -3.52 -22.20
C CYS A 243 -21.14 -4.56 -21.14
N THR A 244 -20.41 -4.16 -20.10
CA THR A 244 -20.00 -5.03 -18.98
C THR A 244 -20.98 -4.97 -17.82
N SER A 245 -21.87 -3.97 -17.77
CA SER A 245 -22.85 -3.84 -16.69
C SER A 245 -24.14 -3.17 -17.15
N CYS A 246 -25.28 -3.78 -16.79
CA CYS A 246 -26.63 -3.26 -17.03
C CYS A 246 -27.59 -3.66 -15.89
N TYR A 247 -27.16 -3.42 -14.65
CA TYR A 247 -27.71 -4.05 -13.43
C TYR A 247 -29.22 -3.88 -13.22
N ASP A 248 -29.80 -2.73 -13.56
CA ASP A 248 -31.21 -2.44 -13.29
C ASP A 248 -32.15 -2.77 -14.46
N ASP A 249 -31.61 -2.79 -15.67
CA ASP A 249 -32.36 -2.92 -16.92
C ASP A 249 -31.40 -3.37 -18.03
N PHE A 250 -31.62 -4.56 -18.58
CA PHE A 250 -30.77 -5.10 -19.66
C PHE A 250 -30.65 -4.15 -20.86
N SER A 251 -31.62 -3.25 -21.06
CA SER A 251 -31.63 -2.29 -22.17
C SER A 251 -30.78 -1.05 -21.93
N LYS A 252 -30.27 -0.86 -20.71
CA LYS A 252 -29.49 0.31 -20.29
C LYS A 252 -28.13 -0.08 -19.76
N CYS A 253 -27.11 0.22 -20.55
CA CYS A 253 -25.74 0.01 -20.11
C CYS A 253 -25.33 1.06 -19.08
N THR A 254 -24.52 0.67 -18.11
CA THR A 254 -23.91 1.56 -17.11
C THR A 254 -22.39 1.54 -17.17
N THR A 255 -21.80 0.48 -17.72
CA THR A 255 -20.35 0.31 -17.82
C THR A 255 -20.00 -0.39 -19.13
N CYS A 256 -19.01 0.13 -19.85
CA CYS A 256 -18.57 -0.40 -21.13
C CYS A 256 -17.23 -1.15 -21.01
N ASP A 257 -16.94 -2.00 -21.98
CA ASP A 257 -15.61 -2.57 -22.17
C ASP A 257 -14.57 -1.48 -22.50
N SER A 258 -13.29 -1.80 -22.31
CA SER A 258 -12.18 -0.96 -22.74
C SER A 258 -12.29 -0.60 -24.23
N SER A 259 -11.94 0.64 -24.57
CA SER A 259 -12.11 1.28 -25.89
C SER A 259 -13.55 1.60 -26.29
N PHE A 260 -14.51 1.39 -25.40
CA PHE A 260 -15.90 1.83 -25.55
C PHE A 260 -16.27 2.81 -24.43
N GLY A 261 -17.15 3.74 -24.76
CA GLY A 261 -17.66 4.75 -23.83
C GLY A 261 -19.17 4.74 -23.75
N LEU A 262 -19.68 5.13 -22.58
CA LEU A 262 -21.12 5.25 -22.35
C LEU A 262 -21.64 6.54 -23.00
N VAL A 263 -22.46 6.43 -24.03
CA VAL A 263 -23.12 7.56 -24.68
C VAL A 263 -24.63 7.36 -24.59
N GLY A 264 -25.24 8.04 -23.62
CA GLY A 264 -26.61 7.76 -23.19
C GLY A 264 -26.66 6.43 -22.44
N ASP A 265 -27.49 5.50 -22.90
CA ASP A 265 -27.69 4.18 -22.29
C ASP A 265 -26.96 3.05 -23.06
N ALA A 266 -26.03 3.39 -23.97
CA ALA A 266 -25.36 2.43 -24.85
C ALA A 266 -23.84 2.66 -24.93
N CYS A 267 -23.12 1.56 -25.13
CA CYS A 267 -21.68 1.57 -25.38
C CYS A 267 -21.40 1.79 -26.85
N VAL A 268 -20.56 2.79 -27.12
CA VAL A 268 -20.12 3.13 -28.46
C VAL A 268 -18.60 3.12 -28.50
N ALA A 269 -18.03 2.68 -29.62
CA ALA A 269 -16.58 2.69 -29.78
C ALA A 269 -16.08 4.13 -29.71
N CYS A 270 -15.00 4.37 -28.98
CA CYS A 270 -14.37 5.67 -28.96
C CYS A 270 -13.78 5.97 -30.34
N GLU A 271 -14.10 7.13 -30.90
CA GLU A 271 -13.69 7.52 -32.26
C GLU A 271 -12.25 8.05 -32.29
N ALA A 272 -11.75 8.54 -31.15
CA ALA A 272 -10.37 9.02 -31.02
C ALA A 272 -9.37 7.85 -31.09
N ALA A 273 -8.35 7.99 -31.93
CA ALA A 273 -7.27 7.02 -32.03
C ALA A 273 -6.52 6.87 -30.70
N ASN A 274 -6.14 5.65 -30.35
CA ASN A 274 -5.47 5.28 -29.09
C ASN A 274 -6.27 5.66 -27.83
N CYS A 275 -7.60 5.76 -27.94
CA CYS A 275 -8.46 6.04 -26.82
C CYS A 275 -8.81 4.76 -26.05
N PHE A 276 -8.45 4.74 -24.76
CA PHE A 276 -8.79 3.65 -23.85
C PHE A 276 -10.23 3.79 -23.34
N ALA A 277 -10.68 5.02 -23.07
CA ALA A 277 -12.03 5.28 -22.60
C ALA A 277 -12.53 6.64 -23.06
N CYS A 278 -13.83 6.75 -23.31
CA CYS A 278 -14.55 7.97 -23.57
C CYS A 278 -15.85 7.94 -22.75
N ASP A 279 -16.46 9.10 -22.47
CA ASP A 279 -17.70 9.17 -21.71
C ASP A 279 -18.57 10.34 -22.17
N GLY A 280 -19.87 10.11 -22.29
CA GLY A 280 -20.87 11.05 -22.79
C GLY A 280 -20.72 11.48 -24.25
N ASN A 281 -19.52 11.32 -24.84
CA ASN A 281 -19.21 11.67 -26.22
C ASN A 281 -18.08 10.79 -26.77
N ALA A 282 -18.38 9.97 -27.78
CA ALA A 282 -17.41 9.05 -28.41
C ALA A 282 -16.19 9.76 -29.03
N LYS A 283 -16.31 11.05 -29.34
CA LYS A 283 -15.26 11.87 -29.95
C LYS A 283 -14.30 12.47 -28.93
N VAL A 284 -14.65 12.46 -27.65
CA VAL A 284 -13.85 13.04 -26.59
C VAL A 284 -13.30 11.92 -25.72
N CYS A 285 -12.00 11.70 -25.85
CA CYS A 285 -11.29 10.72 -25.06
C CYS A 285 -11.07 11.21 -23.63
N THR A 286 -11.31 10.33 -22.66
CA THR A 286 -11.12 10.58 -21.23
C THR A 286 -9.94 9.82 -20.65
N ALA A 287 -9.45 8.77 -21.34
CA ALA A 287 -8.22 8.08 -20.99
C ALA A 287 -7.55 7.49 -22.24
N CYS A 288 -6.23 7.55 -22.33
CA CYS A 288 -5.46 7.14 -23.50
C CYS A 288 -4.71 5.82 -23.26
N THR A 289 -4.51 5.04 -24.33
CA THR A 289 -3.70 3.82 -24.31
C THR A 289 -2.26 4.15 -24.73
N SER A 290 -1.34 4.07 -23.79
CA SER A 290 0.10 4.16 -24.04
C SER A 290 0.69 2.81 -24.47
N ASN A 291 1.88 2.82 -25.06
CA ASN A 291 2.68 1.61 -25.35
C ASN A 291 4.14 1.81 -24.91
N ASP A 292 4.98 0.78 -25.04
CA ASP A 292 6.38 0.79 -24.58
C ASP A 292 7.25 1.91 -25.19
N THR A 293 6.82 2.50 -26.31
CA THR A 293 7.61 3.51 -27.05
C THR A 293 7.06 4.93 -26.91
N VAL A 294 5.77 5.10 -26.61
CA VAL A 294 5.10 6.41 -26.56
C VAL A 294 4.09 6.43 -25.42
N SER A 295 4.24 7.40 -24.52
CA SER A 295 3.20 7.75 -23.55
C SER A 295 2.27 8.82 -24.10
N LEU A 296 0.97 8.56 -24.01
CA LEU A 296 -0.10 9.44 -24.48
C LEU A 296 -0.93 9.95 -23.30
N GLY A 297 -1.32 11.21 -23.35
CA GLY A 297 -2.30 11.82 -22.46
C GLY A 297 -3.47 12.41 -23.25
N THR A 298 -4.54 12.75 -22.55
CA THR A 298 -5.70 13.43 -23.15
C THR A 298 -5.33 14.84 -23.61
N ASP A 299 -5.85 15.26 -24.76
CA ASP A 299 -5.65 16.61 -25.30
C ASP A 299 -6.98 17.34 -25.42
N LYS A 300 -7.22 18.28 -24.51
CA LYS A 300 -8.43 19.10 -24.46
C LYS A 300 -8.68 19.90 -25.74
N ALA A 301 -7.64 20.23 -26.51
CA ALA A 301 -7.79 21.02 -27.73
C ALA A 301 -8.39 20.19 -28.88
N THR A 302 -8.01 18.92 -28.97
CA THR A 302 -8.47 18.01 -30.04
C THR A 302 -9.59 17.09 -29.59
N GLY A 303 -9.78 16.92 -28.27
CA GLY A 303 -10.62 15.87 -27.69
C GLY A 303 -10.02 14.47 -27.83
N GLY A 304 -8.79 14.34 -28.33
CA GLY A 304 -8.14 13.05 -28.60
C GLY A 304 -7.00 12.75 -27.65
N CYS A 305 -6.15 11.80 -28.07
CA CYS A 305 -4.91 11.45 -27.38
C CYS A 305 -3.72 12.06 -28.12
N ALA A 306 -2.79 12.63 -27.36
CA ALA A 306 -1.55 13.18 -27.89
C ALA A 306 -0.36 12.73 -27.03
N PRO A 307 0.85 12.66 -27.61
CA PRO A 307 2.06 12.41 -26.83
C PRO A 307 2.23 13.44 -25.72
N CYS A 308 2.76 13.00 -24.57
CA CYS A 308 3.15 13.91 -23.51
C CYS A 308 4.10 14.98 -24.08
N LYS A 309 3.74 16.25 -23.90
CA LYS A 309 4.44 17.37 -24.56
C LYS A 309 5.85 17.60 -24.02
N ASP A 310 6.09 17.27 -22.76
CA ASP A 310 7.40 17.38 -22.15
C ASP A 310 8.27 16.16 -22.53
N ALA A 311 9.41 16.41 -23.15
CA ALA A 311 10.33 15.38 -23.61
C ALA A 311 10.95 14.56 -22.46
N ASN A 312 10.97 15.10 -21.24
CA ASN A 312 11.43 14.42 -20.03
C ASN A 312 10.29 13.77 -19.27
N CYS A 313 9.06 13.79 -19.81
CA CYS A 313 7.94 13.08 -19.23
C CYS A 313 8.00 11.59 -19.58
N GLN A 314 7.84 10.75 -18.56
CA GLN A 314 7.69 9.31 -18.70
C GLN A 314 6.22 8.92 -18.88
N SER A 315 5.32 9.53 -18.11
CA SER A 315 3.87 9.34 -18.30
C SER A 315 3.03 10.55 -17.90
N CYS A 316 1.87 10.69 -18.55
CA CYS A 316 0.93 11.78 -18.36
C CYS A 316 -0.51 11.32 -18.60
N ASP A 317 -1.46 11.89 -17.85
CA ASP A 317 -2.90 11.71 -18.09
C ASP A 317 -3.50 12.82 -18.97
N ASP A 318 -2.92 14.02 -18.90
CA ASP A 318 -3.18 15.15 -19.80
C ASP A 318 -1.90 15.41 -20.58
N ALA A 319 -1.97 15.48 -21.91
CA ALA A 319 -0.80 15.64 -22.76
C ALA A 319 0.02 16.90 -22.45
N ALA A 320 -0.58 17.90 -21.80
CA ALA A 320 0.10 19.13 -21.37
C ALA A 320 0.66 19.08 -19.94
N VAL A 321 0.33 18.06 -19.13
CA VAL A 321 0.73 17.96 -17.72
C VAL A 321 1.39 16.62 -17.48
N CYS A 322 2.68 16.63 -17.14
CA CYS A 322 3.37 15.40 -16.81
C CYS A 322 2.98 14.89 -15.42
N SER A 323 2.65 13.60 -15.32
CA SER A 323 2.34 12.93 -14.06
C SER A 323 3.61 12.30 -13.45
N TYR A 324 4.49 11.75 -14.30
CA TYR A 324 5.75 11.13 -13.88
C TYR A 324 6.87 11.46 -14.85
N CYS A 325 7.99 11.96 -14.33
CA CYS A 325 9.16 12.33 -15.11
C CYS A 325 10.14 11.16 -15.23
N LYS A 326 10.98 11.19 -16.27
CA LYS A 326 12.11 10.26 -16.44
C LYS A 326 13.15 10.47 -15.34
N ASP A 327 13.97 9.44 -15.10
CA ASP A 327 15.07 9.48 -14.13
C ASP A 327 15.93 10.75 -14.24
N GLY A 328 16.18 11.37 -13.10
CA GLY A 328 16.90 12.65 -12.97
C GLY A 328 16.02 13.89 -13.11
N PHE A 329 14.71 13.73 -13.30
CA PHE A 329 13.74 14.83 -13.41
C PHE A 329 12.58 14.65 -12.43
N GLY A 330 11.99 15.79 -12.04
CA GLY A 330 10.88 15.86 -11.13
C GLY A 330 9.76 16.75 -11.62
N VAL A 331 8.53 16.46 -11.21
CA VAL A 331 7.35 17.25 -11.60
C VAL A 331 7.36 18.58 -10.85
N ASP A 332 7.30 19.68 -11.60
CA ASP A 332 6.94 21.00 -11.06
C ASP A 332 5.42 21.11 -11.01
N GLU A 333 4.85 20.99 -9.81
CA GLU A 333 3.39 20.97 -9.59
C GLU A 333 2.68 22.23 -10.11
N LYS A 334 3.40 23.35 -10.16
CA LYS A 334 2.84 24.62 -10.63
C LYS A 334 2.82 24.68 -12.16
N ALA A 335 3.88 24.19 -12.80
CA ALA A 335 4.01 24.19 -14.26
C ALA A 335 3.37 22.96 -14.92
N GLY A 336 3.22 21.85 -14.20
CA GLY A 336 2.87 20.55 -14.75
C GLY A 336 3.95 19.97 -15.66
N ALA A 337 5.22 20.37 -15.48
CA ALA A 337 6.32 20.05 -16.38
C ALA A 337 7.51 19.46 -15.62
N CYS A 338 8.37 18.74 -16.32
CA CYS A 338 9.54 18.10 -15.75
C CYS A 338 10.71 19.06 -15.66
N LYS A 339 11.32 19.12 -14.48
CA LYS A 339 12.51 19.92 -14.21
C LYS A 339 13.60 19.04 -13.63
N ALA A 340 14.84 19.30 -14.04
CA ALA A 340 15.99 18.53 -13.59
C ALA A 340 16.12 18.57 -12.06
N CYS A 341 16.32 17.40 -11.46
CA CYS A 341 16.51 17.26 -10.03
C CYS A 341 17.88 17.82 -9.58
N PRO A 342 18.05 18.10 -8.27
CA PRO A 342 19.35 18.43 -7.69
C PRO A 342 20.40 17.34 -7.95
N ASP A 343 21.68 17.68 -7.77
CA ASP A 343 22.77 16.73 -8.02
C ASP A 343 22.57 15.42 -7.23
N LYS A 344 22.84 14.30 -7.91
CA LYS A 344 22.64 12.93 -7.41
C LYS A 344 21.21 12.54 -7.05
N ALA A 345 20.20 13.38 -7.26
CA ALA A 345 18.80 12.97 -7.13
C ALA A 345 18.31 12.33 -8.44
N THR A 346 17.69 11.16 -8.33
CA THR A 346 17.09 10.42 -9.45
C THR A 346 15.58 10.67 -9.54
N ALA A 347 14.93 11.05 -8.43
CA ALA A 347 13.54 11.51 -8.42
C ALA A 347 13.35 12.66 -7.43
N CYS A 348 12.50 13.63 -7.80
CA CYS A 348 12.19 14.79 -6.98
C CYS A 348 10.84 15.40 -7.38
N THR A 349 10.33 16.33 -6.58
CA THR A 349 9.17 17.16 -6.88
C THR A 349 9.45 18.62 -6.55
N PHE A 350 8.80 19.54 -7.28
CA PHE A 350 8.86 20.97 -7.00
C PHE A 350 7.46 21.48 -6.67
N ASN A 351 7.29 21.95 -5.44
CA ASN A 351 6.04 22.47 -4.94
C ASN A 351 6.21 23.92 -4.44
N ALA A 352 5.16 24.50 -3.85
CA ALA A 352 5.19 25.87 -3.35
C ALA A 352 6.22 26.13 -2.23
N THR A 353 6.65 25.08 -1.51
CA THR A 353 7.62 25.16 -0.41
C THR A 353 9.07 24.95 -0.84
N GLY A 354 9.29 24.49 -2.08
CA GLY A 354 10.60 24.29 -2.67
C GLY A 354 10.73 22.93 -3.36
N THR A 355 11.97 22.46 -3.47
CA THR A 355 12.29 21.12 -3.98
C THR A 355 12.19 20.09 -2.88
N PHE A 356 11.65 18.93 -3.22
CA PHE A 356 11.59 17.74 -2.39
C PHE A 356 12.29 16.60 -3.15
N VAL A 357 13.34 16.03 -2.56
CA VAL A 357 14.11 14.91 -3.12
C VAL A 357 13.52 13.61 -2.61
N GLU A 358 13.10 12.76 -3.54
CA GLU A 358 12.40 11.51 -3.24
C GLU A 358 13.35 10.31 -3.27
N ILE A 359 14.20 10.25 -4.28
CA ILE A 359 15.12 9.13 -4.51
C ILE A 359 16.48 9.68 -4.94
N CYS A 360 17.54 9.10 -4.39
CA CYS A 360 18.92 9.44 -4.72
C CYS A 360 19.58 8.36 -5.59
N ALA A 361 20.69 8.71 -6.23
CA ALA A 361 21.54 7.78 -6.95
C ALA A 361 22.24 6.82 -5.97
N GLU A 362 22.65 5.65 -6.48
CA GLU A 362 23.34 4.62 -5.67
C GLU A 362 24.50 5.21 -4.84
N GLY A 363 24.53 4.84 -3.56
CA GLY A 363 25.50 5.34 -2.57
C GLY A 363 25.15 6.68 -1.95
N TYR A 364 23.99 7.25 -2.28
CA TYR A 364 23.45 8.48 -1.73
C TYR A 364 22.03 8.26 -1.19
N GLY A 365 21.61 9.13 -0.27
CA GLY A 365 20.26 9.19 0.28
C GLY A 365 19.90 10.63 0.61
N PRO A 366 18.61 10.94 0.81
CA PRO A 366 18.17 12.29 1.06
C PRO A 366 18.71 12.80 2.40
N ASP A 367 18.99 14.09 2.47
CA ASP A 367 19.24 14.76 3.73
C ASP A 367 17.95 14.84 4.57
N LYS A 368 18.08 15.21 5.85
CA LYS A 368 16.93 15.30 6.77
C LYS A 368 15.82 16.25 6.30
N ALA A 369 16.18 17.26 5.50
CA ALA A 369 15.20 18.20 4.95
C ALA A 369 14.62 17.75 3.60
N GLN A 370 15.10 16.63 3.05
CA GLN A 370 14.74 16.10 1.73
C GLN A 370 14.91 17.13 0.62
N LYS A 371 16.02 17.86 0.63
CA LYS A 371 16.36 18.91 -0.35
C LYS A 371 17.58 18.56 -1.20
N GLU A 372 18.43 17.68 -0.70
CA GLU A 372 19.68 17.30 -1.36
C GLU A 372 20.03 15.84 -1.06
N CYS A 373 20.78 15.21 -1.97
CA CYS A 373 21.32 13.88 -1.77
C CYS A 373 22.70 13.97 -1.11
N LYS A 374 22.91 13.18 -0.07
CA LYS A 374 24.18 13.05 0.65
C LYS A 374 24.65 11.61 0.61
N SER A 375 25.96 11.41 0.59
CA SER A 375 26.53 10.07 0.57
C SER A 375 26.07 9.28 1.80
N CYS A 376 25.76 8.00 1.60
CA CYS A 376 25.38 7.11 2.70
C CYS A 376 26.48 6.98 3.76
N GLY A 377 27.74 7.20 3.39
CA GLY A 377 28.87 7.23 4.33
C GLY A 377 29.21 5.89 4.98
N VAL A 378 28.45 4.83 4.68
CA VAL A 378 28.72 3.44 5.07
C VAL A 378 29.36 2.73 3.90
N GLU A 379 30.52 2.11 4.11
CA GLU A 379 31.23 1.36 3.08
C GLU A 379 30.37 0.20 2.58
N HIS A 380 30.38 -0.06 1.26
CA HIS A 380 29.52 -1.04 0.61
C HIS A 380 28.01 -0.81 0.76
N CYS A 381 27.59 0.43 1.06
CA CYS A 381 26.19 0.81 1.04
C CYS A 381 25.80 1.45 -0.29
N ASN A 382 24.83 0.84 -0.98
CA ASN A 382 24.21 1.32 -2.21
C ASN A 382 22.93 2.14 -1.96
N SER A 383 22.22 1.95 -0.84
CA SER A 383 20.98 2.68 -0.53
C SER A 383 20.91 3.15 0.91
N CYS A 384 20.56 4.41 1.09
CA CYS A 384 20.21 5.01 2.36
C CYS A 384 19.01 5.96 2.21
N ASP A 385 18.09 5.62 1.30
CA ASP A 385 16.92 6.42 1.00
C ASP A 385 15.94 6.47 2.19
N LYS A 386 15.86 5.37 2.96
CA LYS A 386 14.93 5.27 4.10
C LYS A 386 15.53 5.81 5.38
N LEU A 387 16.76 5.41 5.69
CA LEU A 387 17.42 5.83 6.94
C LEU A 387 18.07 7.21 6.83
N GLY A 388 18.25 7.71 5.61
CA GLY A 388 18.93 8.95 5.32
C GLY A 388 20.45 8.80 5.36
N ALA A 389 21.14 9.83 4.85
CA ALA A 389 22.59 9.82 4.78
C ALA A 389 23.28 9.58 6.14
N GLY A 390 24.28 8.69 6.13
CA GLY A 390 25.00 8.22 7.32
C GLY A 390 24.58 6.83 7.79
N PHE A 391 23.45 6.30 7.31
CA PHE A 391 22.92 5.00 7.72
C PHE A 391 22.54 4.17 6.51
N CYS A 392 23.02 2.93 6.43
CA CYS A 392 22.67 2.08 5.30
C CYS A 392 21.30 1.45 5.50
N ASP A 393 20.45 1.43 4.47
CA ASP A 393 19.20 0.70 4.53
C ASP A 393 19.49 -0.81 4.69
N ILE A 394 18.59 -1.55 5.36
CA ILE A 394 18.76 -2.98 5.66
C ILE A 394 19.01 -3.87 4.42
N TYR A 395 18.42 -3.50 3.28
CA TYR A 395 18.66 -4.14 1.98
C TYR A 395 19.47 -3.25 1.03
N GLY A 396 20.07 -2.21 1.58
CA GLY A 396 20.85 -1.21 0.85
C GLY A 396 22.31 -1.58 0.70
N CYS A 397 22.79 -2.66 1.31
CA CYS A 397 24.16 -3.12 1.11
C CYS A 397 24.37 -3.66 -0.31
N ALA A 398 25.58 -3.47 -0.83
CA ALA A 398 26.00 -3.98 -2.13
C ALA A 398 25.95 -5.53 -2.17
N GLU A 399 25.82 -6.09 -3.37
CA GLU A 399 25.80 -7.54 -3.55
C GLU A 399 27.04 -8.21 -2.92
N GLY A 400 26.80 -9.23 -2.11
CA GLY A 400 27.81 -9.92 -1.32
C GLY A 400 28.03 -9.35 0.07
N PHE A 401 27.21 -8.38 0.51
CA PHE A 401 27.26 -7.81 1.85
C PHE A 401 25.89 -7.90 2.55
N GLY A 402 25.93 -8.15 3.86
CA GLY A 402 24.78 -8.14 4.77
C GLY A 402 24.81 -6.90 5.65
N TYR A 403 23.64 -6.40 6.07
CA TYR A 403 23.54 -5.26 6.97
C TYR A 403 23.53 -5.71 8.44
N SER A 404 24.29 -5.01 9.30
CA SER A 404 24.20 -5.14 10.76
C SER A 404 23.65 -3.86 11.37
N ASP A 405 22.41 -3.92 11.87
CA ASP A 405 21.71 -2.80 12.52
C ASP A 405 22.49 -2.26 13.74
N LYS A 406 23.18 -3.14 14.47
CA LYS A 406 23.89 -2.77 15.72
C LYS A 406 25.09 -1.88 15.46
N GLU A 407 25.80 -2.15 14.37
CA GLU A 407 27.03 -1.45 14.02
C GLU A 407 26.85 -0.46 12.88
N ASN A 408 25.69 -0.50 12.19
CA ASN A 408 25.40 0.26 10.99
C ASN A 408 26.49 0.08 9.91
N VAL A 409 26.82 -1.19 9.64
CA VAL A 409 27.84 -1.58 8.67
C VAL A 409 27.29 -2.63 7.70
N CYS A 410 27.81 -2.59 6.48
CA CYS A 410 27.66 -3.68 5.52
C CYS A 410 28.85 -4.64 5.65
N PHE A 411 28.63 -5.82 6.24
CA PHE A 411 29.66 -6.83 6.43
C PHE A 411 29.67 -7.83 5.26
N ALA A 412 30.84 -8.35 4.91
CA ALA A 412 30.97 -9.29 3.80
C ALA A 412 30.27 -10.63 4.12
N CYS A 413 29.50 -11.14 3.17
CA CYS A 413 28.88 -12.44 3.25
C CYS A 413 29.90 -13.57 3.01
N THR A 414 29.49 -14.79 3.37
CA THR A 414 30.23 -16.01 3.03
C THR A 414 30.34 -16.20 1.52
N GLU A 415 31.32 -16.97 1.08
CA GLU A 415 31.59 -17.18 -0.34
C GLU A 415 30.35 -17.69 -1.08
N GLY A 416 30.09 -17.14 -2.27
CA GLY A 416 28.93 -17.50 -3.07
C GLY A 416 27.60 -16.92 -2.61
N CYS A 417 27.57 -16.19 -1.49
CA CYS A 417 26.37 -15.55 -0.98
C CYS A 417 26.21 -14.11 -1.54
N ALA A 418 25.05 -13.80 -2.10
CA ALA A 418 24.70 -12.48 -2.64
C ALA A 418 24.13 -11.53 -1.57
N SER A 419 23.48 -12.05 -0.53
CA SER A 419 22.99 -11.28 0.60
C SER A 419 22.82 -12.20 1.81
N CYS A 420 23.18 -11.71 3.00
CA CYS A 420 23.23 -12.52 4.22
C CYS A 420 22.77 -11.73 5.45
N THR A 421 22.39 -12.49 6.48
CA THR A 421 22.36 -12.03 7.88
C THR A 421 23.66 -12.45 8.58
N GLU A 422 23.86 -12.01 9.83
CA GLU A 422 25.08 -12.34 10.61
C GLU A 422 25.39 -13.84 10.64
N ASN A 423 24.37 -14.71 10.52
CA ASN A 423 24.52 -16.16 10.70
C ASN A 423 24.07 -17.00 9.49
N SER A 424 23.51 -16.39 8.44
CA SER A 424 22.99 -17.16 7.32
C SER A 424 22.99 -16.41 6.00
N CYS A 425 23.26 -17.12 4.92
CA CYS A 425 23.02 -16.62 3.58
C CYS A 425 21.52 -16.60 3.29
N SER A 426 21.02 -15.50 2.76
CA SER A 426 19.63 -15.33 2.34
C SER A 426 19.45 -15.66 0.86
N TYR A 427 20.42 -15.28 0.02
CA TYR A 427 20.38 -15.51 -1.43
C TYR A 427 21.77 -15.85 -1.97
N CYS A 428 21.87 -16.84 -2.85
CA CYS A 428 23.11 -17.18 -3.51
C CYS A 428 23.36 -16.30 -4.74
N LYS A 429 24.64 -16.06 -5.05
CA LYS A 429 25.07 -15.41 -6.30
C LYS A 429 24.73 -16.30 -7.49
N THR A 430 24.60 -15.69 -8.68
CA THR A 430 24.46 -16.46 -9.93
C THR A 430 25.58 -17.49 -10.06
N GLY A 431 25.22 -18.76 -10.32
CA GLY A 431 26.15 -19.89 -10.36
C GLY A 431 26.46 -20.53 -9.01
N TRP A 432 25.69 -20.22 -7.96
CA TRP A 432 25.74 -20.85 -6.64
C TRP A 432 24.32 -21.20 -6.17
N ALA A 433 24.19 -22.25 -5.37
CA ALA A 433 22.90 -22.68 -4.81
C ALA A 433 23.08 -23.26 -3.40
N PHE A 434 22.03 -23.23 -2.59
CA PHE A 434 21.96 -24.01 -1.35
C PHE A 434 21.94 -25.51 -1.68
N ALA A 435 22.49 -26.40 -0.83
CA ALA A 435 22.34 -27.83 -1.10
C ALA A 435 20.92 -28.31 -0.79
N ASP A 436 20.25 -27.73 0.21
CA ASP A 436 18.83 -27.91 0.52
C ASP A 436 18.22 -26.68 1.22
N ARG A 437 16.91 -26.72 1.53
CA ARG A 437 16.16 -25.60 2.15
C ARG A 437 16.48 -25.34 3.63
N THR A 438 17.34 -26.15 4.24
CA THR A 438 17.76 -26.02 5.65
C THR A 438 19.17 -25.49 5.81
N GLU A 439 19.92 -25.39 4.70
CA GLU A 439 21.28 -24.87 4.72
C GLU A 439 21.35 -23.34 4.73
N THR A 440 22.40 -22.83 5.38
CA THR A 440 22.67 -21.40 5.51
C THR A 440 23.83 -20.94 4.65
N ALA A 441 24.40 -21.82 3.81
CA ALA A 441 25.58 -21.54 2.99
C ALA A 441 25.36 -21.96 1.53
N CYS A 442 25.94 -21.18 0.62
CA CYS A 442 25.86 -21.45 -0.81
C CYS A 442 27.04 -22.32 -1.27
N THR A 443 26.78 -23.23 -2.19
CA THR A 443 27.81 -24.04 -2.84
C THR A 443 27.77 -23.82 -4.35
N LYS A 444 28.95 -23.76 -4.96
CA LYS A 444 29.11 -23.48 -6.38
C LYS A 444 28.41 -24.54 -7.22
N CYS A 445 27.67 -24.10 -8.23
CA CYS A 445 27.06 -25.01 -9.21
C CYS A 445 28.14 -25.73 -10.02
N VAL A 446 27.90 -26.99 -10.35
CA VAL A 446 28.77 -27.82 -11.19
C VAL A 446 28.01 -28.30 -12.43
N ASP A 447 28.72 -28.73 -13.47
CA ASP A 447 28.08 -29.24 -14.68
C ASP A 447 27.20 -30.47 -14.37
N GLY A 448 25.93 -30.40 -14.78
CA GLY A 448 24.94 -31.45 -14.51
C GLY A 448 24.23 -31.33 -13.15
N ASP A 449 24.45 -30.23 -12.43
CA ASP A 449 23.74 -29.92 -11.19
C ASP A 449 22.25 -29.68 -11.46
N LYS A 450 21.39 -30.43 -10.75
CA LYS A 450 19.92 -30.41 -10.92
C LYS A 450 19.23 -29.51 -9.90
N ARG A 451 20.00 -28.72 -9.13
CA ARG A 451 19.42 -27.78 -8.18
C ARG A 451 18.77 -26.61 -8.95
N PRO A 452 17.58 -26.14 -8.53
CA PRO A 452 16.80 -25.17 -9.29
C PRO A 452 17.57 -23.88 -9.64
N ASP A 453 18.43 -23.39 -8.74
CA ASP A 453 19.18 -22.14 -8.94
C ASP A 453 20.46 -22.34 -9.79
N CYS A 454 20.80 -23.59 -10.10
CA CYS A 454 21.93 -23.96 -10.97
C CYS A 454 21.50 -24.27 -12.41
N GLU A 455 20.20 -24.41 -12.66
CA GLU A 455 19.68 -24.58 -14.01
C GLU A 455 19.72 -23.23 -14.73
N VAL A 456 20.70 -23.05 -15.61
CA VAL A 456 20.73 -21.89 -16.51
C VAL A 456 19.46 -21.92 -17.36
N PRO A 457 18.66 -20.85 -17.42
CA PRO A 457 17.51 -20.80 -18.32
C PRO A 457 18.00 -21.07 -19.75
N THR A 458 17.59 -22.19 -20.32
CA THR A 458 17.79 -22.43 -21.75
C THR A 458 16.79 -21.55 -22.48
N ASN A 459 17.28 -20.44 -23.04
CA ASN A 459 16.53 -19.65 -24.02
C ASN A 459 16.35 -20.43 -25.32
#